data_AF-A0A087RZQ7-F1
#
_entry.id   AF-A0A087RZQ7-F1
#
_cell.length_a   1.000
_cell.length_b   1.000
_cell.length_c   1.000
_cell.angle_alpha   90.00
_cell.angle_beta   90.00
_cell.angle_gamma   90.00
#
_symmetry.space_group_name_H-M   'P 1'
#
loop_
_entity.id
_entity.type
_entity.pdbx_description
1 polymer ?
#
loop_
_entity_poly.entity_id
_entity_poly.type
_entity_poly.pdbx_seq_one_letter_code
_entity_poly.pdbx_strand_id
1 'polypeptide(L)'
;MKKHLPKGSIITLDHKAHELTKYQTPLDLYVYVDDVEKVSKLLKNHGFREGKRGNVVLLPKVGSFENQIERVFLDCIANGGRSFLDAAAIMLTHKDMIKTRARFAGDTILKVQEDLPTETAY
;
A
#
# COMPACT_ATOMS: atom_id res chain seq x y z
N MET A 1 12.26 -9.31 3.38
CA MET A 1 12.41 -7.83 3.23
C MET A 1 12.11 -7.07 4.52
N LYS A 2 10.94 -7.25 5.17
CA LYS A 2 10.55 -6.45 6.37
C LYS A 2 11.56 -6.44 7.53
N LYS A 3 12.37 -7.49 7.70
CA LYS A 3 13.35 -7.63 8.80
C LYS A 3 14.48 -6.59 8.82
N HIS A 4 14.73 -5.91 7.69
CA HIS A 4 15.78 -4.90 7.59
C HIS A 4 15.24 -3.46 7.62
N LEU A 5 13.92 -3.29 7.79
CA LEU A 5 13.33 -1.97 7.91
C LEU A 5 13.62 -1.39 9.30
N PRO A 6 13.99 -0.10 9.40
CA PRO A 6 14.15 0.59 10.68
C PRO A 6 12.89 0.48 11.55
N LYS A 7 13.08 0.48 12.88
CA LYS A 7 11.96 0.59 13.83
C LYS A 7 11.15 1.86 13.52
N GLY A 8 9.83 1.72 13.55
CA GLY A 8 8.90 2.80 13.24
C GLY A 8 8.59 2.96 11.75
N SER A 9 9.16 2.16 10.86
CA SER A 9 8.77 2.16 9.44
C SER A 9 7.33 1.66 9.25
N ILE A 10 6.56 2.31 8.37
CA ILE A 10 5.16 1.94 8.09
C ILE A 10 5.06 1.52 6.61
N ILE A 11 4.59 0.30 6.36
CA ILE A 11 4.40 -0.20 4.99
C ILE A 11 3.07 0.33 4.45
N THR A 12 3.08 0.82 3.21
CA THR A 12 1.89 1.31 2.51
C THR A 12 1.80 0.71 1.11
N LEU A 13 0.79 1.15 0.33
CA LEU A 13 0.52 0.79 -1.06
C LEU A 13 0.53 -0.73 -1.26
N ASP A 14 0.56 -1.17 -2.51
CA ASP A 14 0.82 -2.52 -3.04
C ASP A 14 0.88 -3.66 -1.99
N HIS A 15 1.94 -3.72 -1.17
CA HIS A 15 2.05 -4.72 -0.10
C HIS A 15 0.97 -4.64 0.98
N LYS A 16 0.70 -3.44 1.51
CA LYS A 16 -0.33 -3.24 2.53
C LYS A 16 -1.74 -3.34 1.94
N ALA A 17 -1.94 -2.85 0.71
CA ALA A 17 -3.20 -3.03 -0.02
C ALA A 17 -3.50 -4.53 -0.21
N HIS A 18 -2.51 -5.30 -0.66
CA HIS A 18 -2.63 -6.77 -0.77
C HIS A 18 -2.92 -7.45 0.58
N GLU A 19 -2.31 -6.98 1.67
CA GLU A 19 -2.62 -7.52 3.00
C GLU A 19 -4.08 -7.31 3.39
N LEU A 20 -4.65 -6.15 3.04
CA LEU A 20 -6.03 -5.80 3.36
C LEU A 20 -7.04 -6.53 2.48
N THR A 21 -6.80 -6.61 1.17
CA THR A 21 -7.84 -7.02 0.21
C THR A 21 -7.55 -8.32 -0.52
N LYS A 22 -6.29 -8.78 -0.53
CA LYS A 22 -5.79 -9.89 -1.36
C LYS A 22 -6.04 -9.72 -2.85
N TYR A 23 -6.43 -8.53 -3.29
CA TYR A 23 -6.87 -8.25 -4.65
C TYR A 23 -5.74 -8.36 -5.68
N GLN A 24 -4.63 -7.67 -5.43
CA GLN A 24 -3.53 -7.56 -6.36
C GLN A 24 -2.22 -8.08 -5.75
N THR A 25 -1.43 -8.83 -6.52
CA THR A 25 -0.10 -9.29 -6.09
C THR A 25 0.87 -8.10 -6.01
N PRO A 26 1.61 -7.92 -4.92
CA PRO A 26 2.53 -6.80 -4.79
C PRO A 26 3.75 -6.93 -5.70
N LEU A 27 4.15 -5.83 -6.31
CA LEU A 27 5.31 -5.62 -7.17
C LEU A 27 6.41 -4.82 -6.45
N ASP A 28 6.02 -3.81 -5.67
CA ASP A 28 6.93 -2.88 -5.00
C ASP A 28 6.66 -2.80 -3.49
N LEU A 29 7.70 -2.50 -2.71
CA LEU A 29 7.59 -2.26 -1.28
C LEU A 29 7.70 -0.77 -0.96
N TYR A 30 6.57 -0.11 -0.78
CA TYR A 30 6.50 1.28 -0.32
C TYR A 30 6.55 1.35 1.19
N VAL A 31 7.42 2.22 1.72
CA VAL A 31 7.66 2.33 3.15
C VAL A 31 7.81 3.79 3.56
N TYR A 32 6.97 4.22 4.49
CA TYR A 32 7.12 5.48 5.18
C TYR A 32 8.22 5.41 6.25
N VAL A 33 9.09 6.42 6.23
CA VAL A 33 10.24 6.56 7.12
C VAL A 33 10.35 7.99 7.65
N ASP A 34 10.94 8.15 8.83
CA ASP A 34 11.13 9.48 9.46
C ASP A 34 12.22 10.30 8.74
N ASP A 35 13.26 9.64 8.23
CA ASP A 35 14.38 10.26 7.51
C ASP A 35 14.77 9.39 6.32
N VAL A 36 14.39 9.85 5.11
CA VAL A 36 14.62 9.13 3.86
C VAL A 36 16.12 8.97 3.57
N GLU A 37 16.93 10.00 3.81
CA GLU A 37 18.36 9.95 3.53
C GLU A 37 19.09 8.97 4.45
N LYS A 38 18.82 9.06 5.76
CA LYS A 38 19.42 8.18 6.76
C LYS A 38 19.04 6.73 6.50
N VAL A 39 17.77 6.46 6.19
CA VAL A 39 17.32 5.08 5.92
C VAL A 39 17.85 4.58 4.59
N SER A 40 17.91 5.42 3.55
CA SER A 40 18.55 5.05 2.27
C SER A 40 20.01 4.67 2.46
N LYS A 41 20.79 5.46 3.22
CA LYS A 41 22.18 5.14 3.57
C LYS A 41 22.28 3.84 4.37
N LEU A 42 21.41 3.63 5.35
CA LEU A 42 21.38 2.40 6.14
C LEU A 42 21.12 1.19 5.26
N LEU A 43 20.11 1.24 4.39
CA LEU A 43 19.78 0.14 3.47
C LEU A 43 20.97 -0.16 2.54
N LYS A 44 21.56 0.86 1.93
CA LYS A 44 22.76 0.70 1.08
C LYS A 44 23.92 0.04 1.83
N ASN A 45 24.19 0.48 3.07
CA ASN A 45 25.26 -0.08 3.91
C ASN A 45 25.03 -1.54 4.31
N HIS A 46 23.76 -1.98 4.40
CA HIS A 46 23.41 -3.37 4.68
C HIS A 46 23.35 -4.24 3.41
N GLY A 47 23.91 -3.76 2.29
CA GLY A 47 23.93 -4.49 1.03
C GLY A 47 22.58 -4.52 0.31
N PHE A 48 21.64 -3.64 0.69
CA PHE A 48 20.41 -3.45 -0.06
C PHE A 48 20.77 -2.78 -1.40
N ARG A 49 20.90 -3.60 -2.43
CA ARG A 49 20.99 -3.17 -3.82
C ARG A 49 19.60 -3.32 -4.42
N GLU A 50 19.17 -2.37 -5.25
CA GLU A 50 18.10 -2.59 -6.23
C GLU A 50 18.42 -3.89 -6.97
N GLY A 51 17.81 -4.97 -6.52
CA GLY A 51 18.11 -6.31 -6.98
C GLY A 51 16.96 -6.81 -7.83
N LYS A 52 17.18 -7.90 -8.57
CA LYS A 52 16.13 -8.62 -9.32
C LYS A 52 14.96 -9.16 -8.46
N ARG A 53 14.90 -8.80 -7.17
CA ARG A 53 13.95 -9.27 -6.15
C ARG A 53 13.00 -8.16 -5.64
N GLY A 54 12.93 -7.01 -6.31
CA GLY A 54 11.93 -5.96 -6.09
C GLY A 54 12.51 -4.59 -5.70
N ASN A 55 11.72 -3.54 -5.92
CA ASN A 55 12.08 -2.17 -5.57
C ASN A 55 11.56 -1.80 -4.17
N VAL A 56 12.31 -0.99 -3.44
CA VAL A 56 11.84 -0.36 -2.20
C VAL A 56 11.73 1.13 -2.44
N VAL A 57 10.53 1.65 -2.23
CA VAL A 57 10.25 3.08 -2.35
C VAL A 57 10.13 3.67 -0.95
N LEU A 58 11.03 4.59 -0.62
CA LEU A 58 11.02 5.29 0.66
C LEU A 58 10.20 6.57 0.54
N LEU A 59 9.22 6.72 1.42
CA LEU A 59 8.36 7.89 1.49
C LEU A 59 8.60 8.63 2.81
N PRO A 60 8.64 9.97 2.83
CA PRO A 60 8.72 10.70 4.08
C PRO A 60 7.39 10.61 4.83
N LYS A 61 7.44 10.44 6.16
CA LYS A 61 6.23 10.54 7.00
C LYS A 61 5.75 11.99 7.08
N VAL A 62 4.76 12.32 6.26
CA VAL A 62 4.08 13.62 6.29
C VAL A 62 2.58 13.41 6.54
N GLY A 63 2.02 14.21 7.46
CA GLY A 63 0.61 14.17 7.83
C GLY A 63 0.28 13.15 8.93
N SER A 64 -1.01 12.82 9.07
CA SER A 64 -1.49 11.87 10.08
C SER A 64 -1.36 10.42 9.63
N PHE A 65 -1.09 9.54 10.60
CA PHE A 65 -1.02 8.09 10.47
C PHE A 65 -1.92 7.35 11.49
N GLU A 66 -2.85 8.07 12.13
CA GLU A 66 -3.78 7.51 13.12
C GLU A 66 -4.68 6.42 12.51
N ASN A 67 -5.14 6.65 11.28
CA ASN A 67 -5.92 5.68 10.51
C ASN A 67 -5.09 5.13 9.35
N GLN A 68 -4.38 4.03 9.59
CA GLN A 68 -3.49 3.45 8.59
C GLN A 68 -4.24 2.87 7.38
N ILE A 69 -5.48 2.39 7.55
CA ILE A 69 -6.28 1.86 6.44
C ILE A 69 -6.66 2.99 5.49
N GLU A 70 -7.19 4.09 6.04
CA GLU A 70 -7.49 5.29 5.25
C GLU A 70 -6.23 5.87 4.61
N ARG A 71 -5.09 5.82 5.30
CA ARG A 71 -3.82 6.26 4.70
C ARG A 71 -3.45 5.45 3.46
N VAL A 72 -3.53 4.12 3.54
CA VAL A 72 -3.23 3.24 2.39
C VAL A 72 -4.21 3.51 1.25
N PHE A 73 -5.50 3.68 1.57
CA PHE A 73 -6.52 4.04 0.58
C PHE A 73 -6.20 5.36 -0.15
N LEU A 74 -5.83 6.40 0.59
CA LEU A 74 -5.46 7.69 0.01
C LEU A 74 -4.18 7.61 -0.82
N ASP A 75 -3.19 6.86 -0.35
CA ASP A 75 -1.95 6.62 -1.10
C ASP A 75 -2.25 5.90 -2.42
N CYS A 76 -3.13 4.89 -2.41
CA CYS A 76 -3.56 4.17 -3.60
C CYS A 76 -4.26 5.09 -4.62
N ILE A 77 -5.09 6.04 -4.16
CA ILE A 77 -5.70 7.06 -5.02
C ILE A 77 -4.64 7.99 -5.61
N ALA A 78 -3.73 8.49 -4.78
CA ALA A 78 -2.70 9.44 -5.20
C ALA A 78 -1.72 8.82 -6.20
N ASN A 79 -1.37 7.54 -6.03
CA ASN A 79 -0.50 6.82 -6.96
C ASN A 79 -1.21 6.50 -8.29
N GLY A 80 -2.52 6.27 -8.24
CA GLY A 80 -3.33 6.02 -9.43
C GLY A 80 -2.98 4.71 -10.14
N GLY A 81 -3.32 4.63 -11.44
CA GLY A 81 -3.02 3.46 -12.28
C GLY A 81 -3.53 2.16 -11.69
N ARG A 82 -2.64 1.19 -11.52
CA ARG A 82 -2.94 -0.11 -10.90
C ARG A 82 -3.44 0.05 -9.46
N SER A 83 -2.81 0.92 -8.68
CA SER A 83 -3.16 1.17 -7.27
C SER A 83 -4.55 1.80 -7.11
N PHE A 84 -5.11 2.43 -8.15
CA PHE A 84 -6.48 2.95 -8.07
C PHE A 84 -7.51 1.82 -7.90
N LEU A 85 -7.24 0.64 -8.48
CA LEU A 85 -8.09 -0.54 -8.30
C LEU A 85 -7.97 -1.11 -6.87
N ASP A 86 -6.78 -1.05 -6.27
CA ASP A 86 -6.61 -1.36 -4.85
C ASP A 86 -7.41 -0.41 -3.95
N ALA A 87 -7.46 0.90 -4.27
CA ALA A 87 -8.28 1.84 -3.51
C ALA A 87 -9.77 1.47 -3.59
N ALA A 88 -10.27 1.06 -4.76
CA ALA A 88 -11.63 0.57 -4.92
C ALA A 88 -11.86 -0.72 -4.11
N ALA A 89 -10.92 -1.65 -4.11
CA ALA A 89 -11.00 -2.89 -3.32
C ALA A 89 -11.05 -2.60 -1.81
N ILE A 90 -10.23 -1.67 -1.32
CA ILE A 90 -10.24 -1.24 0.09
C ILE A 90 -11.57 -0.54 0.42
N MET A 91 -12.08 0.32 -0.47
CA MET A 91 -13.38 0.97 -0.30
C MET A 91 -14.51 -0.06 -0.18
N LEU A 92 -14.49 -1.14 -0.96
CA LEU A 92 -15.52 -2.17 -0.93
C LEU A 92 -15.45 -3.05 0.34
N THR A 93 -14.24 -3.38 0.79
CA THR A 93 -14.01 -4.34 1.89
C THR A 93 -13.87 -3.69 3.27
N HIS A 94 -13.48 -2.42 3.35
CA HIS A 94 -13.15 -1.71 4.58
C HIS A 94 -13.82 -0.31 4.66
N LYS A 95 -15.00 -0.15 4.03
CA LYS A 95 -15.70 1.15 3.92
C LYS A 95 -15.83 1.91 5.24
N ASP A 96 -16.09 1.21 6.34
CA ASP A 96 -16.37 1.82 7.65
C ASP A 96 -15.13 2.44 8.28
N MET A 97 -13.94 2.06 7.78
CA MET A 97 -12.65 2.59 8.19
C MET A 97 -12.22 3.80 7.34
N ILE A 98 -12.97 4.15 6.29
CA ILE A 98 -12.62 5.25 5.38
C ILE A 98 -13.57 6.43 5.63
N LYS A 99 -13.02 7.57 6.07
CA LYS A 99 -13.80 8.80 6.27
C LYS A 99 -13.89 9.61 4.98
N THR A 100 -12.82 9.57 4.18
CA THR A 100 -12.70 10.34 2.94
C THR A 100 -13.45 9.68 1.79
N ARG A 101 -14.35 10.42 1.14
CA ARG A 101 -15.08 9.92 -0.03
C ARG A 101 -14.24 10.05 -1.30
N ALA A 102 -14.13 8.97 -2.06
CA ALA A 102 -13.62 8.97 -3.42
C ALA A 102 -14.68 8.49 -4.40
N ARG A 103 -14.57 8.91 -5.66
CA ARG A 103 -15.45 8.47 -6.74
C ARG A 103 -14.69 7.47 -7.61
N PHE A 104 -15.34 6.34 -7.86
CA PHE A 104 -14.87 5.32 -8.79
C PHE A 104 -15.87 5.23 -9.94
N ALA A 105 -15.36 4.99 -11.14
CA ALA A 105 -16.22 4.68 -12.28
C ALA A 105 -16.92 3.33 -12.07
N GLY A 106 -18.12 3.15 -12.62
CA GLY A 106 -18.93 1.95 -12.38
C GLY A 106 -18.25 0.66 -12.86
N ASP A 107 -17.58 0.73 -14.01
CA ASP A 107 -16.76 -0.34 -14.58
C ASP A 107 -15.59 -0.74 -13.67
N THR A 108 -14.97 0.23 -12.98
CA THR A 108 -13.91 -0.01 -12.00
C THR A 108 -14.44 -0.82 -10.81
N ILE A 109 -15.62 -0.44 -10.30
CA ILE A 109 -16.25 -1.15 -9.19
C ILE A 109 -16.63 -2.57 -9.60
N LEU A 110 -17.29 -2.74 -10.75
CA LEU A 110 -17.70 -4.05 -11.28
C LEU A 110 -16.50 -4.97 -11.44
N LYS A 111 -15.44 -4.49 -12.10
CA LYS A 111 -14.20 -5.23 -12.28
C LYS A 111 -13.62 -5.70 -10.94
N VAL A 112 -13.53 -4.80 -9.97
CA VAL A 112 -12.95 -5.13 -8.67
C VAL A 112 -13.83 -6.13 -7.92
N GLN A 113 -15.15 -6.02 -8.00
CA GLN A 113 -16.05 -7.00 -7.39
C GLN A 113 -15.93 -8.40 -8.01
N GLU A 114 -15.75 -8.48 -9.34
CA GLU A 114 -15.56 -9.75 -10.06
C GLU A 114 -14.21 -10.41 -9.74
N ASP A 115 -13.15 -9.60 -9.64
CA ASP A 115 -11.77 -10.05 -9.46
C ASP A 115 -11.37 -10.21 -7.97
N LEU A 116 -12.15 -9.66 -7.03
CA LEU A 116 -11.91 -9.80 -5.59
C LEU A 116 -12.03 -11.29 -5.21
N PRO A 117 -11.07 -11.84 -4.44
CA PRO A 117 -11.21 -13.19 -3.94
C PRO A 117 -12.46 -13.25 -3.06
N THR A 118 -13.44 -14.06 -3.46
CA THR A 118 -14.58 -14.40 -2.63
C THR A 118 -14.05 -15.03 -1.36
N GLU A 119 -14.46 -14.53 -0.20
CA GLU A 119 -14.22 -15.24 1.06
C GLU A 119 -14.80 -16.65 0.90
N THR A 120 -13.92 -17.64 0.76
CA THR A 120 -14.28 -19.01 1.10
C THR A 120 -14.63 -19.00 2.58
N ALA A 121 -15.94 -19.00 2.86
CA ALA A 121 -16.49 -19.37 4.14
C ALA A 121 -15.90 -20.73 4.55
N TYR A 122 -15.01 -20.73 5.55
CA TYR A 122 -14.60 -21.91 6.29
C TYR A 122 -14.49 -21.55 7.77
#